data_AF-A0A843I2J1-F1
#
_entry.id   AF-A0A843I2J1-F1
#
_cell.length_a   1.000
_cell.length_b   1.000
_cell.length_c   1.000
_cell.angle_alpha   90.00
_cell.angle_beta   90.00
_cell.angle_gamma   90.00
#
_symmetry.space_group_name_H-M   'P 1'
#
loop_
_entity.id
_entity.type
_entity.pdbx_description
1 polymer ?
#
loop_
_entity_poly.entity_id
_entity_poly.type
_entity_poly.pdbx_seq_one_letter_code
_entity_poly.pdbx_strand_id
1 'polypeptide(L)'
;MREEARRFAESGDYKGMAELCLKALEARDWREAWVKASELAEASREYVILKFLASAYALATEDVYSSLTDAGREFLARDLAVCLEKISQISAALSGP
;
A
#
# COMPACT_ATOMS: atom_id res chain seq x y z
N MET A 1 -8.98 -0.87 -9.11
CA MET A 1 -7.92 -0.42 -8.16
C MET A 1 -7.27 0.88 -8.60
N ARG A 2 -6.69 1.00 -9.81
CA ARG A 2 -6.02 2.24 -10.27
C ARG A 2 -6.90 3.51 -10.19
N GLU A 3 -8.12 3.45 -10.72
CA GLU A 3 -9.07 4.58 -10.67
C GLU A 3 -9.58 4.89 -9.25
N GLU A 4 -9.54 3.90 -8.35
CA GLU A 4 -9.95 4.04 -6.96
C GLU A 4 -8.84 4.72 -6.14
N ALA A 5 -7.59 4.27 -6.32
CA ALA A 5 -6.41 4.91 -5.75
C ALA A 5 -6.26 6.37 -6.21
N ARG A 6 -6.53 6.63 -7.50
CA ARG A 6 -6.52 7.99 -8.06
C ARG A 6 -7.58 8.88 -7.40
N ARG A 7 -8.80 8.39 -7.23
CA ARG A 7 -9.88 9.14 -6.55
C ARG A 7 -9.55 9.45 -5.10
N PHE A 8 -8.97 8.50 -4.37
CA PHE A 8 -8.52 8.73 -3.00
C PHE A 8 -7.39 9.74 -2.91
N ALA A 9 -6.40 9.67 -3.82
CA ALA A 9 -5.33 10.66 -3.88
C ALA A 9 -5.86 12.07 -4.23
N GLU A 10 -6.77 12.19 -5.19
CA GLU A 10 -7.37 13.47 -5.60
C GLU A 10 -8.28 14.10 -4.52
N SER A 11 -8.88 13.27 -3.66
CA SER A 11 -9.73 13.72 -2.53
C SER A 11 -8.99 13.90 -1.21
N GLY A 12 -7.70 13.54 -1.15
CA GLY A 12 -6.91 13.56 0.09
C GLY A 12 -7.28 12.45 1.08
N ASP A 13 -8.04 11.44 0.65
CA ASP A 13 -8.43 10.30 1.49
C ASP A 13 -7.31 9.25 1.53
N TYR A 14 -6.27 9.57 2.29
CA TYR A 14 -5.10 8.69 2.43
C TYR A 14 -5.40 7.43 3.24
N LYS A 15 -6.45 7.44 4.06
CA LYS A 15 -6.91 6.27 4.80
C LYS A 15 -7.54 5.24 3.87
N GLY A 16 -8.46 5.67 3.00
CA GLY A 16 -9.02 4.82 1.95
C GLY A 16 -7.94 4.28 1.00
N MET A 17 -6.92 5.08 0.70
CA MET A 17 -5.77 4.65 -0.09
C MET A 17 -4.95 3.54 0.60
N ALA A 18 -4.73 3.64 1.90
CA ALA A 18 -4.04 2.61 2.68
C ALA A 18 -4.86 1.31 2.80
N GLU A 19 -6.20 1.41 2.90
CA GLU A 19 -7.09 0.24 2.89
C GLU A 19 -7.07 -0.51 1.55
N LEU A 20 -6.91 0.21 0.43
CA LEU A 20 -6.70 -0.44 -0.87
C LEU A 20 -5.44 -1.31 -0.90
N CYS A 21 -4.39 -0.97 -0.14
CA CYS A 21 -3.19 -1.81 -0.05
C CYS A 21 -3.48 -3.14 0.64
N LEU A 22 -4.29 -3.14 1.70
CA LEU A 22 -4.75 -4.37 2.35
C LEU A 22 -5.57 -5.23 1.39
N LYS A 23 -6.49 -4.61 0.65
CA LYS A 23 -7.31 -5.29 -0.37
C LYS A 23 -6.46 -5.88 -1.49
N ALA A 24 -5.44 -5.17 -1.95
CA ALA A 24 -4.52 -5.64 -2.99
C ALA A 24 -3.68 -6.86 -2.55
N LEU A 25 -3.38 -6.95 -1.25
CA LEU A 25 -2.71 -8.11 -0.64
C LEU A 25 -3.70 -9.19 -0.19
N GLU A 26 -5.00 -9.01 -0.43
CA GLU A 26 -6.08 -9.86 0.09
C GLU A 26 -5.97 -10.11 1.60
N ALA A 27 -5.48 -9.12 2.36
CA ALA A 27 -5.24 -9.24 3.79
C ALA A 27 -6.42 -8.69 4.59
N ARG A 28 -6.78 -9.37 5.69
CA ARG A 28 -7.88 -8.92 6.57
C ARG A 28 -7.43 -7.90 7.61
N ASP A 29 -6.14 -7.91 7.94
CA ASP A 29 -5.54 -7.00 8.90
C ASP A 29 -4.07 -6.71 8.55
N TRP A 30 -3.47 -5.76 9.27
CA TRP A 30 -2.09 -5.35 9.05
C TRP A 30 -1.08 -6.47 9.31
N ARG A 31 -1.35 -7.37 10.25
CA ARG A 31 -0.44 -8.49 10.56
C ARG A 31 -0.40 -9.46 9.39
N GLU A 32 -1.56 -9.84 8.86
CA GLU A 32 -1.68 -10.67 7.67
C GLU A 32 -1.03 -10.00 6.45
N ALA A 33 -1.21 -8.69 6.30
CA ALA A 33 -0.59 -7.92 5.22
C ALA A 33 0.95 -7.96 5.30
N TRP A 34 1.54 -7.84 6.49
CA TRP A 34 2.99 -7.92 6.68
C TRP A 34 3.55 -9.30 6.32
N VAL A 35 2.85 -10.37 6.70
CA VAL A 35 3.24 -11.75 6.33
C VAL A 35 3.21 -11.91 4.81
N LYS A 36 2.08 -11.58 4.17
CA LYS A 36 1.92 -11.73 2.72
C LYS A 36 2.89 -10.87 1.92
N ALA A 37 3.09 -9.61 2.34
CA ALA A 37 4.05 -8.72 1.69
C ALA A 37 5.50 -9.23 1.82
N SER A 38 5.86 -9.85 2.95
CA SER A 38 7.18 -10.45 3.15
C SER A 38 7.38 -11.68 2.26
N GLU A 39 6.39 -12.56 2.17
CA GLU A 39 6.42 -13.72 1.28
C GLU A 39 6.54 -13.29 -0.19
N LEU A 40 5.74 -12.29 -0.58
CA LEU A 40 5.74 -11.72 -1.93
C LEU A 40 7.08 -11.06 -2.27
N ALA A 41 7.66 -10.29 -1.33
CA ALA A 41 8.98 -9.67 -1.49
C ALA A 41 10.07 -10.73 -1.70
N GLU A 42 10.06 -11.83 -0.94
CA GLU A 42 11.06 -12.87 -1.07
C GLU A 42 10.92 -13.64 -2.39
N ALA A 43 9.69 -13.98 -2.79
CA ALA A 43 9.41 -14.70 -4.04
C ALA A 43 9.77 -13.87 -5.29
N SER A 44 9.53 -12.56 -5.25
CA SER A 44 9.76 -11.65 -6.39
C SER A 44 11.12 -10.95 -6.37
N ARG A 45 11.84 -10.98 -5.24
CA ARG A 45 13.00 -10.11 -4.93
C ARG A 45 12.69 -8.60 -4.96
N GLU A 46 11.42 -8.22 -4.93
CA GLU A 46 10.97 -6.82 -4.96
C GLU A 46 10.64 -6.32 -3.54
N TYR A 47 11.67 -6.07 -2.73
CA TYR A 47 11.53 -5.62 -1.34
C TYR A 47 10.91 -4.22 -1.17
N VAL A 48 10.73 -3.48 -2.28
CA VAL A 48 10.06 -2.18 -2.28
C VAL A 48 8.62 -2.28 -1.73
N ILE A 49 7.97 -3.44 -1.88
CA ILE A 49 6.62 -3.70 -1.35
C ILE A 49 6.52 -3.52 0.17
N LEU A 50 7.60 -3.76 0.92
CA LEU A 50 7.62 -3.60 2.37
C LEU A 50 7.63 -2.12 2.79
N LYS A 51 8.34 -1.26 2.03
CA LYS A 51 8.30 0.19 2.25
C LYS A 51 6.91 0.73 1.98
N PHE A 52 6.26 0.19 0.95
CA PHE A 52 4.90 0.56 0.57
C PHE A 52 3.89 0.20 1.64
N LEU A 53 4.00 -1.00 2.21
CA LEU A 53 3.15 -1.41 3.31
C LEU A 53 3.39 -0.55 4.57
N ALA A 54 4.64 -0.14 4.83
CA ALA A 54 4.94 0.79 5.92
C ALA A 54 4.25 2.15 5.73
N SER A 55 4.30 2.73 4.53
CA SER A 55 3.61 3.98 4.20
C SER A 55 2.10 3.86 4.36
N ALA A 56 1.51 2.74 3.93
CA ALA A 56 0.07 2.48 4.08
C ALA A 56 -0.30 2.37 5.57
N TYR A 57 0.47 1.61 6.34
CA TYR A 57 0.26 1.46 7.77
C TYR A 57 0.32 2.81 8.50
N ALA A 58 1.31 3.65 8.18
CA ALA A 58 1.46 4.98 8.76
C ALA A 58 0.27 5.90 8.46
N LEU A 59 -0.29 5.82 7.25
CA LEU A 59 -1.46 6.62 6.85
C LEU A 59 -2.79 6.10 7.42
N ALA A 60 -2.90 4.81 7.69
CA ALA A 60 -4.09 4.21 8.28
C ALA A 60 -4.14 4.25 9.81
N THR A 61 -2.98 4.33 10.46
CA THR A 61 -2.87 4.32 11.93
C THR A 61 -3.02 5.72 12.47
N GLU A 62 -4.10 5.99 13.21
CA GLU A 62 -4.47 7.35 13.67
C GLU A 62 -3.35 8.05 14.45
N ASP A 63 -2.69 7.34 15.36
CA ASP A 63 -1.60 7.90 16.18
C ASP A 63 -0.41 8.35 15.31
N VAL A 64 -0.11 7.61 14.25
CA VAL A 64 0.96 7.96 13.30
C VAL A 64 0.48 9.09 12.38
N TYR A 65 -0.71 8.94 11.79
CA TYR A 65 -1.31 9.90 10.88
C TYR A 65 -1.42 11.30 11.50
N SER A 66 -1.94 11.39 12.72
CA SER A 66 -2.12 12.66 13.45
C SER A 66 -0.79 13.33 13.83
N SER A 67 0.28 12.54 13.98
CA SER A 67 1.63 13.03 14.27
C SER A 67 2.37 13.56 13.02
N LEU A 68 1.90 13.22 11.82
CA LEU A 68 2.50 13.67 10.57
C LEU A 68 1.99 15.06 10.17
N THR A 69 2.88 15.85 9.57
CA THR A 69 2.49 17.07 8.84
C THR A 69 1.74 16.72 7.56
N ASP A 70 0.99 17.67 7.00
CA ASP A 70 0.27 17.46 5.74
C ASP A 70 1.23 17.07 4.59
N ALA A 71 2.39 17.72 4.51
CA ALA A 71 3.43 17.37 3.54
C ALA A 71 3.96 15.94 3.74
N GLY A 72 4.09 15.48 4.99
CA GLY A 72 4.49 14.10 5.30
C GLY A 72 3.44 13.08 4.86
N ARG A 73 2.15 13.37 5.10
CA ARG A 73 1.04 12.52 4.66
C ARG A 73 0.99 12.42 3.14
N GLU A 74 1.09 13.56 2.46
CA GLU A 74 1.09 13.62 0.99
C GLU A 74 2.27 12.86 0.38
N PHE A 75 3.47 13.01 0.96
CA PHE A 75 4.66 12.27 0.52
C PHE A 75 4.45 10.75 0.59
N LEU A 76 3.96 10.24 1.72
CA LEU A 76 3.68 8.81 1.88
C LEU A 76 2.57 8.32 0.94
N ALA A 77 1.55 9.14 0.69
CA ALA A 77 0.44 8.78 -0.19
C ALA A 77 0.87 8.69 -1.67
N ARG A 78 1.78 9.56 -2.11
CA ARG A 78 2.34 9.49 -3.47
C ARG A 78 3.08 8.19 -3.72
N ASP A 79 3.82 7.69 -2.72
CA ASP A 79 4.46 6.38 -2.81
C ASP A 79 3.40 5.32 -3.09
N LEU A 80 2.31 5.26 -2.29
CA LEU A 80 1.24 4.25 -2.42
C LEU A 80 0.61 4.14 -3.81
N ALA A 81 0.45 5.25 -4.54
CA ALA A 81 -0.15 5.23 -5.88
C ALA A 81 0.68 4.39 -6.86
N VAL A 82 2.00 4.53 -6.78
CA VAL A 82 2.96 3.82 -7.64
C VAL A 82 2.99 2.32 -7.27
N CYS A 83 2.81 2.00 -5.99
CA CYS A 83 2.88 0.63 -5.47
C CYS A 83 1.73 -0.24 -5.92
N LEU A 84 0.51 0.31 -5.91
CA LEU A 84 -0.70 -0.48 -6.20
C LEU A 84 -0.66 -1.05 -7.63
N GLU A 85 -0.08 -0.30 -8.58
CA GLU A 85 0.21 -0.82 -9.91
C GLU A 85 1.26 -1.93 -9.89
N LYS A 86 2.35 -1.74 -9.14
CA LYS A 86 3.45 -2.71 -9.09
C LYS A 86 3.08 -4.01 -8.36
N ILE A 87 2.29 -3.96 -7.29
CA ILE A 87 1.75 -5.15 -6.59
C ILE A 87 0.88 -5.96 -7.55
N SER A 88 -0.01 -5.30 -8.30
CA SER A 88 -0.86 -5.98 -9.28
C SER A 88 -0.05 -6.69 -10.37
N GLN A 89 1.03 -6.04 -10.86
CA GLN A 89 1.93 -6.63 -11.85
C GLN A 89 2.70 -7.84 -11.31
N ILE A 90 3.22 -7.75 -10.09
CA ILE A 90 3.97 -8.84 -9.45
C ILE A 90 3.06 -10.03 -9.19
N SER A 91 1.86 -9.80 -8.63
CA SER A 91 0.90 -10.87 -8.38
C SER A 91 0.48 -11.59 -9.66
N ALA A 92 0.25 -10.85 -10.75
CA ALA A 92 -0.05 -11.44 -12.07
C ALA A 92 1.13 -12.27 -12.61
N ALA A 93 2.37 -11.78 -12.47
CA ALA A 93 3.55 -12.49 -12.94
C ALA A 93 3.82 -13.80 -12.17
N LEU A 94 3.49 -13.84 -10.87
CA LEU A 94 3.67 -15.02 -10.02
C LEU A 94 2.56 -16.06 -10.16
N SER A 95 1.39 -15.66 -10.67
CA SER A 95 0.23 -16.56 -10.83
C SER A 95 0.34 -17.46 -12.08
N GLY A 96 1.32 -17.23 -12.96
CA GLY A 96 1.45 -17.93 -14.24
C GLY A 96 0.36 -17.54 -15.26
N PRO A 97 0.53 -17.91 -16.55
CA PRO A 97 -0.51 -17.74 -17.58
C PRO A 97 -1.74 -18.64 -17.34
#